data_AF-A0A5N0UMH6-F1
#
_entry.id   AF-A0A5N0UMH6-F1
#
_cell.length_a   1.000
_cell.length_b   1.000
_cell.length_c   1.000
_cell.angle_alpha   90.00
_cell.angle_beta   90.00
_cell.angle_gamma   90.00
#
_symmetry.space_group_name_H-M   'P 1'
#
loop_
_entity.id
_entity.type
_entity.pdbx_description
1 polymer ?
#
loop_
_entity_poly.entity_id
_entity_poly.type
_entity_poly.pdbx_seq_one_letter_code
_entity_poly.pdbx_strand_id
1 'polypeptide(L)'
;MNSPGWRRNPSPAASADSLVDSLRGLAVSLLSDNMARISGAVGLRPFHDGTPLTGTAVTVRTRAGDNLAIYRAFAFCRPGDVLVVDGGGALDQALMGDIMTRYAESAGLAGVVLDGAIRDVAEIRRRGFPVYARGVVHRGPHKNGPGEINVPVSVGGMVVSPGDLVVGDEDGVLAIPPADAEAVIAGARAQAEKEAAALAAIAEGRYDLSWVEPHAQGRMAG
;
A
#
# COMPACT_ATOMS: atom_id res chain seq x y z
N MET A 1 -8.80 26.95 -6.71
CA MET A 1 -9.78 26.49 -7.72
C MET A 1 -10.15 25.05 -7.38
N ASN A 2 -11.36 24.82 -6.85
CA ASN A 2 -11.92 23.49 -6.62
C ASN A 2 -12.78 23.05 -7.81
N SER A 3 -12.27 23.22 -9.03
CA SER A 3 -12.92 22.64 -10.21
C SER A 3 -12.57 21.14 -10.29
N PRO A 4 -13.47 20.29 -10.83
CA PRO A 4 -13.16 18.88 -11.08
C PRO A 4 -11.82 18.73 -11.81
N GLY A 5 -10.96 17.82 -11.33
CA GLY A 5 -9.61 17.64 -11.87
C GLY A 5 -8.55 18.60 -11.32
N TRP A 6 -8.89 19.58 -10.48
CA TRP A 6 -7.94 20.53 -9.88
C TRP A 6 -8.11 20.69 -8.37
N ARG A 7 -8.83 19.76 -7.73
CA ARG A 7 -9.21 19.83 -6.32
C ARG A 7 -8.01 19.69 -5.39
N ARG A 8 -8.05 20.40 -4.27
CA ARG A 8 -7.11 20.22 -3.16
C ARG A 8 -7.89 20.30 -1.87
N ASN A 9 -8.11 19.16 -1.24
CA ASN A 9 -8.77 19.11 0.06
C ASN A 9 -7.72 19.19 1.18
N PRO A 10 -8.09 19.68 2.38
CA PRO A 10 -7.21 19.67 3.54
C PRO A 10 -6.70 18.25 3.84
N SER A 11 -5.52 18.15 4.46
CA SER A 11 -5.01 16.87 4.93
C SER A 11 -5.96 16.25 5.95
N PRO A 12 -6.17 14.92 5.92
CA PRO A 12 -6.94 14.24 6.95
C PRO A 12 -6.29 14.42 8.34
N ALA A 13 -7.06 14.11 9.38
CA ALA A 13 -6.47 13.93 10.69
C ALA A 13 -5.48 12.75 10.63
N ALA A 14 -4.34 12.89 11.30
CA ALA A 14 -3.43 11.75 11.45
C ALA A 14 -4.14 10.66 12.27
N SER A 15 -3.88 9.40 11.92
CA SER A 15 -4.26 8.28 12.79
C SER A 15 -3.45 8.35 14.08
N ALA A 16 -3.98 7.81 15.19
CA ALA A 16 -3.23 7.75 16.44
C ALA A 16 -1.94 6.93 16.25
N ASP A 17 -0.81 7.44 16.72
CA ASP A 17 0.50 6.77 16.61
C ASP A 17 0.45 5.32 17.13
N SER A 18 -0.27 5.09 18.24
CA SER A 18 -0.48 3.77 18.82
C SER A 18 -1.16 2.76 17.87
N LEU A 19 -2.04 3.25 16.99
CA LEU A 19 -2.75 2.42 16.02
C LEU A 19 -1.83 2.07 14.84
N VAL A 20 -1.06 3.05 14.36
CA VAL A 20 -0.03 2.85 13.32
C VAL A 20 1.03 1.86 13.82
N ASP A 21 1.53 2.04 15.04
CA ASP A 21 2.53 1.16 15.63
C ASP A 21 1.99 -0.26 15.87
N SER A 22 0.69 -0.41 16.17
CA SER A 22 0.07 -1.72 16.34
C SER A 22 -0.03 -2.54 15.05
N LEU A 23 0.01 -1.89 13.88
CA LEU A 23 0.06 -2.53 12.57
C LEU A 23 1.48 -2.92 12.15
N ARG A 24 2.51 -2.24 12.67
CA ARG A 24 3.89 -2.53 12.30
C ARG A 24 4.24 -3.99 12.59
N GLY A 25 4.76 -4.69 11.58
CA GLY A 25 5.19 -6.08 11.70
C GLY A 25 4.07 -7.13 11.55
N LEU A 26 2.82 -6.72 11.36
CA LEU A 26 1.77 -7.65 10.92
C LEU A 26 1.89 -7.86 9.40
N ALA A 27 1.89 -9.12 8.98
CA ALA A 27 1.92 -9.48 7.57
C ALA A 27 0.65 -9.01 6.86
N VAL A 28 0.79 -8.48 5.64
CA VAL A 28 -0.33 -8.02 4.81
C VAL A 28 -1.30 -9.16 4.51
N SER A 29 -0.80 -10.39 4.33
CA SER A 29 -1.61 -11.59 4.14
C SER A 29 -2.56 -11.86 5.31
N LEU A 30 -2.07 -11.74 6.55
CA LEU A 30 -2.89 -11.90 7.76
C LEU A 30 -3.94 -10.80 7.92
N LEU A 31 -3.57 -9.55 7.59
CA LEU A 31 -4.51 -8.43 7.59
C LEU A 31 -5.61 -8.64 6.55
N SER A 32 -5.26 -9.06 5.32
CA SER A 32 -6.21 -9.34 4.25
C SER A 32 -7.17 -10.49 4.59
N ASP A 33 -6.65 -11.55 5.21
CA ASP A 33 -7.45 -12.67 5.70
C ASP A 33 -8.52 -12.24 6.71
N ASN A 34 -8.19 -11.26 7.55
CA ASN A 34 -9.11 -10.65 8.53
C ASN A 34 -9.96 -9.50 7.95
N MET A 35 -9.80 -9.20 6.65
CA MET A 35 -10.66 -8.32 5.86
C MET A 35 -11.42 -9.10 4.78
N ALA A 36 -11.68 -10.38 5.04
CA ALA A 36 -12.39 -11.31 4.18
C ALA A 36 -11.79 -11.50 2.77
N ARG A 37 -10.53 -11.10 2.55
CA ARG A 37 -9.79 -11.31 1.29
C ARG A 37 -10.43 -10.65 0.05
N ILE A 38 -11.25 -9.63 0.27
CA ILE A 38 -11.97 -8.90 -0.79
C ILE A 38 -11.33 -7.54 -1.13
N SER A 39 -10.27 -7.16 -0.42
CA SER A 39 -9.56 -5.89 -0.59
C SER A 39 -8.04 -6.11 -0.62
N GLY A 40 -7.33 -5.17 -1.25
CA GLY A 40 -5.87 -5.24 -1.49
C GLY A 40 -5.50 -4.80 -2.90
N ALA A 41 -4.35 -4.13 -3.05
CA ALA A 41 -3.90 -3.66 -4.35
C ALA A 41 -3.35 -4.83 -5.19
N VAL A 42 -3.82 -4.94 -6.44
CA VAL A 42 -3.36 -5.97 -7.39
C VAL A 42 -2.47 -5.34 -8.48
N GLY A 43 -1.33 -5.99 -8.73
CA GLY A 43 -0.42 -5.63 -9.82
C GLY A 43 0.56 -4.49 -9.48
N LEU A 44 0.60 -4.06 -8.22
CA LEU A 44 1.67 -3.21 -7.70
C LEU A 44 2.74 -4.11 -7.09
N ARG A 45 4.01 -3.76 -7.28
CA ARG A 45 5.17 -4.53 -6.80
C ARG A 45 6.11 -3.63 -6.01
N PRO A 46 6.83 -4.16 -5.00
CA PRO A 46 7.86 -3.41 -4.29
C PRO A 46 9.09 -3.17 -5.20
N PHE A 47 9.71 -2.01 -5.03
CA PHE A 47 10.94 -1.60 -5.74
C PHE A 47 12.06 -1.15 -4.79
N HIS A 48 11.91 -1.43 -3.50
CA HIS A 48 12.86 -1.16 -2.42
C HIS A 48 13.47 -2.47 -1.87
N ASP A 49 14.17 -2.39 -0.73
CA ASP A 49 14.95 -3.49 -0.14
C ASP A 49 14.16 -4.49 0.73
N GLY A 50 12.82 -4.40 0.75
CA GLY A 50 11.96 -5.23 1.60
C GLY A 50 11.56 -4.57 2.93
N THR A 51 12.04 -3.37 3.24
CA THR A 51 11.56 -2.60 4.40
C THR A 51 10.02 -2.48 4.40
N PRO A 52 9.30 -2.89 5.46
CA PRO A 52 7.84 -2.79 5.51
C PRO A 52 7.32 -1.36 5.49
N LEU A 53 6.12 -1.17 4.94
CA LEU A 53 5.40 0.08 4.87
C LEU A 53 4.27 0.11 5.91
N THR A 54 4.18 1.17 6.70
CA THR A 54 3.01 1.44 7.55
C THR A 54 2.86 2.93 7.77
N GLY A 55 1.68 3.50 7.48
CA GLY A 55 1.40 4.91 7.75
C GLY A 55 0.01 5.37 7.28
N THR A 56 -0.26 6.68 7.35
CA THR A 56 -1.58 7.25 7.01
C THR A 56 -1.59 7.78 5.58
N ALA A 57 -2.65 7.47 4.83
CA ALA A 57 -2.76 7.83 3.41
C ALA A 57 -2.94 9.34 3.18
N VAL A 58 -2.04 9.92 2.39
CA VAL A 58 -2.27 11.17 1.64
C VAL A 58 -2.46 10.77 0.19
N THR A 59 -3.65 11.02 -0.35
CA THR A 59 -4.03 10.50 -1.67
C THR A 59 -3.89 11.55 -2.77
N VAL A 60 -3.48 11.10 -3.95
CA VAL A 60 -3.33 11.95 -5.14
C VAL A 60 -3.90 11.23 -6.35
N ARG A 61 -4.78 11.88 -7.10
CA ARG A 61 -5.12 11.48 -8.46
C ARG A 61 -4.40 12.38 -9.45
N THR A 62 -3.74 11.82 -10.45
CA THR A 62 -3.06 12.62 -11.46
C THR A 62 -3.28 12.08 -12.87
N ARG A 63 -3.09 12.94 -13.87
CA ARG A 63 -3.11 12.52 -15.28
C ARG A 63 -1.92 11.60 -15.53
N ALA A 64 -2.14 10.52 -16.27
CA ALA A 64 -1.08 9.65 -16.76
C ALA A 64 0.07 10.47 -17.38
N GLY A 65 1.30 10.15 -16.98
CA GLY A 65 2.51 10.84 -17.43
C GLY A 65 2.67 12.29 -16.94
N ASP A 66 1.92 12.74 -15.94
CA ASP A 66 2.08 14.05 -15.31
C ASP A 66 2.28 13.92 -13.80
N ASN A 67 3.26 14.63 -13.22
CA ASN A 67 3.52 14.55 -11.78
C ASN A 67 3.40 15.89 -11.04
N LEU A 68 2.80 16.92 -11.64
CA LEU A 68 2.63 18.21 -10.98
C LEU A 68 1.81 18.10 -9.68
N ALA A 69 0.77 17.26 -9.68
CA ALA A 69 -0.07 17.05 -8.51
C ALA A 69 0.68 16.33 -7.38
N ILE A 70 1.57 15.40 -7.72
CA ILE A 70 2.43 14.67 -6.77
C ILE A 70 3.35 15.65 -6.04
N TYR A 71 4.04 16.53 -6.78
CA TYR A 71 4.87 17.58 -6.15
C TYR A 71 4.07 18.49 -5.23
N ARG A 72 2.85 18.87 -5.62
CA ARG A 72 1.97 19.71 -4.80
C ARG A 72 1.49 19.00 -3.53
N ALA A 73 1.33 17.68 -3.57
CA ALA A 73 0.88 16.88 -2.44
C ALA A 73 1.86 16.85 -1.28
N PHE A 74 3.15 17.09 -1.52
CA PHE A 74 4.13 17.17 -0.44
C PHE A 74 3.82 18.27 0.60
N ALA A 75 3.15 19.36 0.20
CA ALA A 75 2.71 20.40 1.13
C ALA A 75 1.55 19.95 2.06
N PHE A 76 0.98 18.78 1.80
CA PHE A 76 -0.11 18.18 2.57
C PHE A 76 0.36 16.98 3.40
N CYS A 77 1.59 16.52 3.20
CA CYS A 77 2.18 15.40 3.91
C CYS A 77 2.82 15.85 5.23
N ARG A 78 2.84 14.93 6.17
CA ARG A 78 3.52 15.01 7.47
C ARG A 78 4.44 13.79 7.61
N PRO A 79 5.42 13.82 8.52
CA PRO A 79 6.18 12.63 8.85
C PRO A 79 5.25 11.46 9.23
N GLY A 80 5.54 10.26 8.73
CA GLY A 80 4.72 9.07 8.91
C GLY A 80 3.62 8.85 7.86
N ASP A 81 3.32 9.84 7.00
CA ASP A 81 2.32 9.67 5.95
C ASP A 81 2.83 8.75 4.82
N VAL A 82 1.88 8.06 4.16
CA VAL A 82 2.10 7.30 2.93
C VAL A 82 1.46 8.06 1.78
N LEU A 83 2.25 8.39 0.76
CA LEU A 83 1.73 9.04 -0.44
C LEU A 83 1.16 7.97 -1.38
N VAL A 84 -0.16 7.98 -1.57
CA VAL A 84 -0.89 7.02 -2.41
C VAL A 84 -1.35 7.70 -3.69
N VAL A 85 -0.80 7.29 -4.83
CA VAL A 85 -0.96 7.96 -6.12
C VAL A 85 -1.71 7.08 -7.12
N ASP A 86 -2.88 7.53 -7.55
CA ASP A 86 -3.59 7.02 -8.72
C ASP A 86 -3.11 7.77 -9.97
N GLY A 87 -2.28 7.09 -10.75
CA GLY A 87 -1.78 7.52 -12.06
C GLY A 87 -2.50 6.83 -13.23
N GLY A 88 -3.63 6.16 -12.96
CA GLY A 88 -4.38 5.39 -13.96
C GLY A 88 -3.68 4.12 -14.45
N GLY A 89 -2.62 3.65 -13.79
CA GLY A 89 -1.88 2.45 -14.18
C GLY A 89 -1.11 2.56 -15.49
N ALA A 90 -0.86 3.77 -15.97
CA ALA A 90 -0.12 4.00 -17.20
C ALA A 90 1.36 3.65 -17.05
N LEU A 91 1.92 2.99 -18.08
CA LEU A 91 3.30 2.50 -18.10
C LEU A 91 4.18 3.13 -19.19
N ASP A 92 3.67 4.10 -19.91
CA ASP A 92 4.36 4.80 -21.00
C ASP A 92 5.26 5.94 -20.52
N GLN A 93 4.96 6.56 -19.37
CA GLN A 93 5.76 7.60 -18.73
C GLN A 93 5.84 7.39 -17.20
N ALA A 94 7.04 7.54 -16.66
CA ALA A 94 7.28 7.43 -15.22
C ALA A 94 6.73 8.65 -14.49
N LEU A 95 6.01 8.45 -13.39
CA LEU A 95 5.51 9.51 -12.54
C LEU A 95 6.51 9.92 -11.44
N MET A 96 7.36 8.98 -11.03
CA MET A 96 8.36 9.17 -9.97
C MET A 96 9.70 8.53 -10.35
N GLY A 97 10.78 9.09 -9.82
CA GLY A 97 12.15 8.57 -9.87
C GLY A 97 12.94 9.03 -8.64
N ASP A 98 14.25 8.77 -8.62
CA ASP A 98 15.08 8.83 -7.40
C ASP A 98 15.04 10.18 -6.68
N ILE A 99 15.06 11.30 -7.42
CA ILE A 99 15.00 12.65 -6.82
C ILE A 99 13.75 12.82 -5.94
N MET A 100 12.61 12.40 -6.45
CA MET A 100 11.34 12.56 -5.76
C MET A 100 11.20 11.55 -4.61
N THR A 101 11.73 10.34 -4.78
CA THR A 101 11.84 9.33 -3.71
C THR A 101 12.65 9.88 -2.54
N ARG A 102 13.83 10.45 -2.80
CA ARG A 102 14.69 11.05 -1.75
C ARG A 102 14.03 12.24 -1.07
N TYR A 103 13.30 13.06 -1.83
CA TYR A 103 12.55 14.15 -1.23
C TYR A 103 11.49 13.62 -0.25
N ALA A 104 10.70 12.63 -0.66
CA ALA A 104 9.69 12.01 0.19
C ALA A 104 10.30 11.42 1.47
N GLU A 105 11.42 10.70 1.33
CA GLU A 105 12.17 10.15 2.47
C GLU A 105 12.70 11.26 3.40
N SER A 106 13.28 12.33 2.84
CA SER A 106 13.78 13.46 3.63
C SER A 106 12.69 14.24 4.37
N ALA A 107 11.46 14.20 3.84
CA ALA A 107 10.28 14.77 4.48
C ALA A 107 9.68 13.85 5.57
N GLY A 108 10.27 12.66 5.78
CA GLY A 108 9.86 11.71 6.81
C GLY A 108 8.62 10.89 6.45
N LEU A 109 8.22 10.81 5.18
CA LEU A 109 7.13 9.93 4.77
C LEU A 109 7.48 8.47 5.11
N ALA A 110 6.46 7.65 5.36
CA ALA A 110 6.63 6.23 5.58
C ALA A 110 6.84 5.45 4.27
N GLY A 111 6.42 6.00 3.12
CA GLY A 111 6.64 5.41 1.80
C GLY A 111 5.75 5.99 0.71
N VAL A 112 5.81 5.39 -0.48
CA VAL A 112 5.00 5.75 -1.64
C VAL A 112 4.35 4.51 -2.26
N VAL A 113 3.06 4.61 -2.58
CA VAL A 113 2.29 3.62 -3.34
C VAL A 113 1.79 4.29 -4.60
N LEU A 114 2.16 3.77 -5.77
CA LEU A 114 1.94 4.45 -7.05
C LEU A 114 1.34 3.52 -8.10
N ASP A 115 0.10 3.77 -8.51
CA ASP A 115 -0.53 3.08 -9.63
C ASP A 115 -0.10 3.70 -10.97
N GLY A 116 1.10 3.35 -11.40
CA GLY A 116 1.74 3.81 -12.63
C GLY A 116 3.20 3.36 -12.71
N ALA A 117 3.95 3.87 -13.68
CA ALA A 117 5.37 3.56 -13.82
C ALA A 117 6.27 4.49 -12.97
N ILE A 118 7.41 3.93 -12.58
CA ILE A 118 8.55 4.65 -11.99
C ILE A 118 9.80 4.51 -12.87
N ARG A 119 10.85 5.24 -12.50
CA ARG A 119 12.20 5.11 -13.09
C ARG A 119 13.27 5.17 -12.01
N ASP A 120 14.54 5.06 -12.42
CA ASP A 120 15.70 5.10 -11.53
C ASP A 120 15.72 3.95 -10.49
N VAL A 121 15.13 2.80 -10.85
CA VAL A 121 14.92 1.66 -9.93
C VAL A 121 16.20 1.08 -9.34
N ALA A 122 17.35 1.27 -10.00
CA ALA A 122 18.63 0.85 -9.43
C ALA A 122 18.96 1.65 -8.16
N GLU A 123 18.67 2.96 -8.14
CA GLU A 123 18.86 3.80 -6.97
C GLU A 123 17.82 3.51 -5.89
N ILE A 124 16.54 3.40 -6.29
CA ILE A 124 15.43 3.15 -5.36
C ILE A 124 15.62 1.82 -4.62
N ARG A 125 16.03 0.75 -5.32
CA ARG A 125 16.25 -0.58 -4.72
C ARG A 125 17.32 -0.62 -3.64
N ARG A 126 18.27 0.31 -3.65
CA ARG A 126 19.36 0.37 -2.66
C ARG A 126 18.98 1.13 -1.40
N ARG A 127 17.72 1.57 -1.29
CA ARG A 127 17.21 2.36 -0.18
C ARG A 127 16.17 1.57 0.61
N GLY A 128 16.11 1.84 1.91
CA GLY A 128 15.09 1.32 2.81
C GLY A 128 13.77 2.10 2.79
N PHE A 129 13.57 2.99 1.82
CA PHE A 129 12.33 3.76 1.70
C PHE A 129 11.32 2.99 0.83
N PRO A 130 10.16 2.58 1.38
CA PRO A 130 9.21 1.75 0.66
C PRO A 130 8.63 2.45 -0.58
N VAL A 131 8.70 1.77 -1.72
CA VAL A 131 8.13 2.25 -2.99
C VAL A 131 7.44 1.10 -3.70
N TYR A 132 6.13 1.22 -3.88
CA TYR A 132 5.32 0.27 -4.64
C TYR A 132 4.87 0.90 -5.95
N ALA A 133 5.04 0.20 -7.07
CA ALA A 133 4.65 0.71 -8.38
C ALA A 133 4.12 -0.39 -9.30
N ARG A 134 3.43 -0.02 -10.39
CA ARG A 134 2.95 -0.99 -11.39
C ARG A 134 4.05 -1.47 -12.32
N GLY A 135 5.04 -0.63 -12.63
CA GLY A 135 6.11 -0.99 -13.56
C GLY A 135 7.19 0.06 -13.69
N VAL A 136 8.07 -0.13 -14.68
CA VAL A 136 9.28 0.68 -14.88
C VAL A 136 9.34 1.18 -16.32
N VAL A 137 9.66 2.46 -16.51
CA VAL A 137 9.90 3.06 -17.83
C VAL A 137 10.92 4.19 -17.73
N HIS A 138 11.76 4.39 -18.74
CA HIS A 138 12.80 5.44 -18.71
C HIS A 138 12.24 6.85 -19.02
N ARG A 139 11.09 6.93 -19.69
CA ARG A 139 10.48 8.18 -20.15
C ARG A 139 9.98 9.00 -18.95
N GLY A 140 10.35 10.28 -18.89
CA GLY A 140 9.97 11.16 -17.77
C GLY A 140 8.56 11.75 -17.89
N PRO A 141 8.02 12.32 -16.80
CA PRO A 141 6.70 12.93 -16.77
C PRO A 141 6.71 14.39 -17.22
N HIS A 142 5.54 14.86 -17.64
CA HIS A 142 5.19 16.27 -17.76
C HIS A 142 4.84 16.86 -16.39
N LYS A 143 4.62 18.19 -16.35
CA LYS A 143 4.28 18.95 -15.14
C LYS A 143 3.19 19.98 -15.38
N ASN A 144 2.19 19.60 -16.16
CA ASN A 144 1.12 20.48 -16.63
C ASN A 144 -0.18 20.30 -15.82
N GLY A 145 -0.33 19.17 -15.11
CA GLY A 145 -1.61 18.71 -14.56
C GLY A 145 -2.52 18.09 -15.62
N PRO A 146 -3.83 17.91 -15.33
CA PRO A 146 -4.52 18.17 -14.06
C PRO A 146 -4.13 17.20 -12.92
N GLY A 147 -4.73 17.41 -11.75
CA GLY A 147 -4.69 16.44 -10.64
C GLY A 147 -5.39 16.94 -9.37
N GLU A 148 -5.74 15.98 -8.52
CA GLU A 148 -6.53 16.16 -7.31
C GLU A 148 -5.78 15.61 -6.09
N ILE A 149 -5.87 16.32 -4.95
CA ILE A 149 -5.19 15.94 -3.70
C ILE A 149 -6.23 15.75 -2.60
N ASN A 150 -6.04 14.71 -1.78
CA ASN A 150 -6.94 14.30 -0.70
C ASN A 150 -8.36 14.04 -1.20
N VAL A 151 -8.46 13.24 -2.28
CA VAL A 151 -9.71 12.66 -2.79
C VAL A 151 -9.63 11.13 -2.72
N PRO A 152 -10.74 10.39 -2.66
CA PRO A 152 -10.68 8.94 -2.81
C PRO A 152 -10.06 8.55 -4.16
N VAL A 153 -9.11 7.62 -4.13
CA VAL A 153 -8.36 7.12 -5.29
C VAL A 153 -8.52 5.60 -5.44
N SER A 154 -8.19 5.07 -6.61
CA SER A 154 -8.10 3.63 -6.85
C SER A 154 -6.68 3.28 -7.28
N VAL A 155 -6.04 2.35 -6.57
CA VAL A 155 -4.68 1.87 -6.89
C VAL A 155 -4.69 0.35 -6.93
N GLY A 156 -4.40 -0.23 -8.09
CA GLY A 156 -4.45 -1.69 -8.25
C GLY A 156 -5.85 -2.28 -8.02
N GLY A 157 -6.91 -1.50 -8.24
CA GLY A 157 -8.30 -1.89 -7.94
C GLY A 157 -8.71 -1.70 -6.48
N MET A 158 -7.78 -1.37 -5.58
CA MET A 158 -8.07 -1.04 -4.18
C MET A 158 -8.46 0.42 -4.05
N VAL A 159 -9.61 0.69 -3.43
CA VAL A 159 -10.02 2.05 -3.08
C VAL A 159 -9.28 2.50 -1.83
N VAL A 160 -8.71 3.70 -1.88
CA VAL A 160 -8.04 4.33 -0.74
C VAL A 160 -8.61 5.72 -0.52
N SER A 161 -9.09 5.97 0.68
CA SER A 161 -9.54 7.28 1.14
C SER A 161 -8.39 8.03 1.83
N PRO A 162 -8.38 9.37 1.78
CA PRO A 162 -7.45 10.15 2.60
C PRO A 162 -7.66 9.79 4.08
N GLY A 163 -6.59 9.41 4.77
CA GLY A 163 -6.62 9.04 6.19
C GLY A 163 -6.70 7.53 6.47
N ASP A 164 -6.87 6.70 5.44
CA ASP A 164 -6.78 5.24 5.60
C ASP A 164 -5.36 4.83 6.04
N LEU A 165 -5.28 3.76 6.83
CA LEU A 165 -4.01 3.15 7.22
C LEU A 165 -3.51 2.30 6.07
N VAL A 166 -2.29 2.52 5.59
CA VAL A 166 -1.68 1.78 4.50
C VAL A 166 -0.58 0.89 5.06
N VAL A 167 -0.67 -0.41 4.76
CA VAL A 167 0.33 -1.41 5.15
C VAL A 167 0.87 -2.08 3.89
N GLY A 168 2.17 -2.35 3.85
CA GLY A 168 2.79 -3.08 2.76
C GLY A 168 3.98 -3.91 3.19
N ASP A 169 4.16 -5.05 2.53
CA ASP A 169 5.31 -5.96 2.66
C ASP A 169 5.69 -6.51 1.27
N GLU A 170 6.38 -7.65 1.18
CA GLU A 170 6.72 -8.24 -0.11
C GLU A 170 5.52 -8.80 -0.90
N ASP A 171 4.41 -9.14 -0.23
CA ASP A 171 3.22 -9.71 -0.87
C ASP A 171 2.37 -8.63 -1.54
N GLY A 172 2.39 -7.40 -1.02
CA GLY A 172 1.71 -6.28 -1.66
C GLY A 172 1.40 -5.12 -0.72
N VAL A 173 0.26 -4.46 -0.99
CA VAL A 173 -0.21 -3.28 -0.25
C VAL A 173 -1.70 -3.41 0.04
N LEU A 174 -2.09 -3.05 1.25
CA LEU A 174 -3.46 -3.02 1.73
C LEU A 174 -3.77 -1.67 2.39
N ALA A 175 -5.00 -1.19 2.24
CA ALA A 175 -5.51 -0.03 2.94
C ALA A 175 -6.64 -0.45 3.88
N ILE A 176 -6.63 0.09 5.10
CA ILE A 176 -7.55 -0.25 6.18
C ILE A 176 -8.22 1.05 6.66
N PRO A 177 -9.55 1.16 6.59
CA PRO A 177 -10.25 2.28 7.20
C PRO A 177 -9.94 2.36 8.71
N PRO A 178 -9.70 3.54 9.30
CA PRO A 178 -9.34 3.64 10.71
C PRO A 178 -10.38 3.03 11.66
N ALA A 179 -11.65 3.04 11.27
CA ALA A 179 -12.75 2.46 12.03
C ALA A 179 -12.69 0.93 12.16
N ASP A 180 -12.06 0.25 11.18
CA ASP A 180 -11.97 -1.21 11.14
C ASP A 180 -10.65 -1.73 11.73
N ALA A 181 -9.67 -0.83 11.93
CA ALA A 181 -8.28 -1.17 12.24
C ALA A 181 -8.13 -2.02 13.50
N GLU A 182 -8.80 -1.67 14.60
CA GLU A 182 -8.70 -2.43 15.86
C GLU A 182 -9.17 -3.88 15.70
N ALA A 183 -10.29 -4.09 15.00
CA ALA A 183 -10.83 -5.42 14.74
C ALA A 183 -9.90 -6.26 13.84
N VAL A 184 -9.37 -5.64 12.78
CA VAL A 184 -8.43 -6.30 11.86
C VAL A 184 -7.13 -6.67 12.57
N ILE A 185 -6.57 -5.77 13.39
CA ILE A 185 -5.35 -6.02 14.17
C ILE A 185 -5.55 -7.19 15.14
N ALA A 186 -6.66 -7.20 15.88
CA ALA A 186 -6.95 -8.27 16.84
C ALA A 186 -7.08 -9.64 16.13
N GLY A 187 -7.79 -9.69 15.01
CA GLY A 187 -7.93 -10.90 14.20
C GLY A 187 -6.60 -11.38 13.62
N ALA A 188 -5.79 -10.47 13.08
CA ALA A 188 -4.48 -10.79 12.52
C ALA A 188 -3.51 -11.33 13.57
N ARG A 189 -3.50 -10.77 14.78
CA ARG A 189 -2.68 -11.28 15.90
C ARG A 189 -3.12 -12.68 16.34
N ALA A 190 -4.42 -12.89 16.51
CA ALA A 190 -4.94 -14.21 16.88
C ALA A 190 -4.64 -15.27 15.80
N GLN A 191 -4.64 -14.88 14.52
CA GLN A 191 -4.27 -15.76 13.42
C GLN A 191 -2.75 -16.04 13.42
N ALA A 192 -1.91 -15.02 13.65
CA ALA A 192 -0.46 -15.19 13.76
C ALA A 192 -0.07 -16.18 14.86
N GLU A 193 -0.76 -16.14 16.02
CA GLU A 193 -0.54 -17.09 17.11
C GLU A 193 -0.86 -18.54 16.70
N LYS A 194 -1.96 -18.75 15.95
CA LYS A 194 -2.33 -20.07 15.41
C LYS A 194 -1.30 -20.57 14.40
N GLU A 195 -0.81 -19.70 13.52
CA GLU A 195 0.22 -20.05 12.54
C GLU A 195 1.55 -20.36 13.21
N ALA A 196 1.95 -19.62 14.24
CA ALA A 196 3.13 -19.94 15.03
C ALA A 196 3.02 -21.32 15.69
N ALA A 197 1.86 -21.67 16.25
CA ALA A 197 1.60 -23.00 16.81
C ALA A 197 1.63 -24.10 15.74
N ALA A 198 1.08 -23.83 14.56
CA ALA A 198 1.12 -24.74 13.41
C ALA A 198 2.56 -24.99 12.94
N LEU A 199 3.36 -23.93 12.79
CA LEU A 199 4.78 -24.02 12.41
C LEU A 199 5.59 -24.82 13.44
N ALA A 200 5.34 -24.63 14.74
CA ALA A 200 5.95 -25.44 15.79
C ALA A 200 5.56 -26.92 15.67
N ALA A 201 4.28 -27.21 15.43
CA ALA A 201 3.82 -28.58 15.22
C ALA A 201 4.44 -29.21 13.95
N ILE A 202 4.62 -28.45 12.87
CA ILE A 202 5.32 -28.90 11.65
C ILE A 202 6.77 -29.26 11.98
N ALA A 203 7.48 -28.39 12.69
CA ALA A 203 8.87 -28.62 13.08
C ALA A 203 9.03 -29.87 13.97
N GLU A 204 8.02 -30.19 14.76
CA GLU A 204 7.96 -31.39 15.61
C GLU A 204 7.37 -32.63 14.92
N GLY A 205 6.94 -32.53 13.66
CA GLY A 205 6.31 -33.63 12.93
C GLY A 205 4.91 -34.03 13.43
N ARG A 206 4.22 -33.13 14.14
CA ARG A 206 2.88 -33.34 14.73
C ARG A 206 1.78 -32.55 14.01
N TYR A 207 2.04 -32.00 12.84
CA TYR A 207 1.05 -31.22 12.11
C TYR A 207 -0.07 -32.11 11.59
N ASP A 208 -1.30 -31.83 12.02
CA ASP A 208 -2.48 -32.65 11.72
C ASP A 208 -3.14 -32.23 10.40
N LEU A 209 -3.20 -33.17 9.46
CA LEU A 209 -3.85 -33.03 8.14
C LEU A 209 -5.16 -33.83 8.04
N SER A 210 -5.67 -34.41 9.15
CA SER A 210 -6.88 -35.23 9.16
C SER A 210 -8.14 -34.50 8.64
N TRP A 211 -8.15 -33.18 8.70
CA TRP A 211 -9.21 -32.32 8.16
C TRP A 211 -9.29 -32.30 6.63
N VAL A 212 -8.30 -32.84 5.92
CA VAL A 212 -8.24 -32.85 4.44
C VAL A 212 -9.16 -33.92 3.84
N GLU A 213 -9.27 -35.11 4.44
CA GLU A 213 -10.04 -36.23 3.87
C GLU A 213 -11.56 -35.96 3.70
N PRO A 214 -12.25 -35.29 4.65
CA PRO A 214 -13.67 -34.98 4.51
C PRO A 214 -14.02 -34.06 3.31
N HIS A 215 -13.07 -33.28 2.80
CA HIS A 215 -13.30 -32.36 1.66
C HIS A 215 -13.28 -33.06 0.29
N ALA A 216 -12.69 -34.25 0.18
CA ALA A 216 -12.60 -35.00 -1.08
C ALA A 216 -13.92 -35.71 -1.46
N GLN A 217 -14.72 -36.11 -0.46
CA GLN A 217 -15.91 -36.95 -0.67
C GLN A 217 -17.15 -36.16 -1.12
N GLY A 218 -17.17 -34.84 -0.94
CA GLY A 218 -18.27 -33.97 -1.41
C GLY A 218 -18.24 -33.60 -2.90
N ARG A 219 -17.15 -33.91 -3.62
CA ARG A 219 -16.98 -33.57 -5.07
C ARG A 219 -16.85 -34.78 -5.99
N MET A 220 -16.72 -35.99 -5.44
CA MET A 220 -16.64 -37.25 -6.20
C MET A 220 -18.00 -37.95 -6.35
N ALA A 221 -19.07 -37.38 -5.79
CA ALA A 221 -20.42 -37.95 -5.77
C ALA A 221 -21.46 -37.12 -6.57
N GLY A 222 -21.02 -36.30 -7.52
CA GLY A 222 -21.88 -35.48 -8.38
C GLY A 222 -21.48 -35.57 -9.84
#